data_AF-A0A816L632-F1
#
_entry.id   AF-A0A816L632-F1
#
_cell.length_a   1.000
_cell.length_b   1.000
_cell.length_c   1.000
_cell.angle_alpha   90.00
_cell.angle_beta   90.00
_cell.angle_gamma   90.00
#
_symmetry.space_group_name_H-M   'P 1'
#
loop_
_entity.id
_entity.type
_entity.pdbx_description
1 polymer ?
#
loop_
_entity_poly.entity_id
_entity_poly.type
_entity_poly.pdbx_seq_one_letter_code
_entity_poly.pdbx_strand_id
1 'polypeptide(L)'
;MFSSNQSNRSHSFDTNEEDPIYEATVHSIKTLTPSIKQFYLSINDPLKRFHFEPGMFLDFYLSPTITSVITGFSICNSPANYSNTNLIELVIRETDYPPTEYMFNNCQLNEKINVKHGGEFFYQSSTTNNDSILLICAGIGANPIVSILRHIVDLYASDNIQIIPHRIVFFYTAATKKDLINNRHINTTDLQDAIQWLENLIIPKLCDDKSIDSHPYYARLTKTVDIQKQQ
;
A
#
# COMPACT_ATOMS: atom_id res chain seq x y z
N MET A 1 -3.92 -34.11 -15.15
CA MET A 1 -3.61 -33.62 -13.78
C MET A 1 -2.41 -32.70 -13.88
N PHE A 2 -2.61 -31.39 -13.78
CA PHE A 2 -1.51 -30.43 -13.64
C PHE A 2 -1.45 -30.01 -12.18
N SER A 3 -0.39 -30.42 -11.48
CA SER A 3 -0.15 -29.97 -10.11
C SER A 3 0.34 -28.53 -10.15
N SER A 4 -0.49 -27.60 -9.70
CA SER A 4 -0.08 -26.21 -9.50
C SER A 4 0.77 -26.12 -8.24
N ASN A 5 2.08 -26.30 -8.38
CA ASN A 5 3.04 -25.88 -7.36
C ASN A 5 3.00 -24.34 -7.26
N GLN A 6 2.06 -23.81 -6.48
CA GLN A 6 2.23 -22.47 -5.92
C GLN A 6 3.49 -22.50 -5.07
N SER A 7 4.36 -21.53 -5.30
CA SER A 7 5.63 -21.45 -4.60
C SER A 7 5.40 -21.11 -3.14
N ASN A 8 5.71 -22.07 -2.27
CA ASN A 8 5.96 -21.80 -0.85
C ASN A 8 7.10 -20.79 -0.74
N ARG A 9 6.77 -19.50 -0.70
CA ARG A 9 7.68 -18.45 -0.27
C ARG A 9 7.77 -18.48 1.26
N SER A 10 8.49 -19.48 1.77
CA SER A 10 9.08 -19.40 3.10
C SER A 10 10.10 -18.25 3.08
N HIS A 11 9.65 -17.04 3.43
CA HIS A 11 10.48 -15.86 3.44
C HIS A 11 11.40 -15.86 4.66
N SER A 12 12.50 -16.62 4.56
CA SER A 12 13.71 -16.37 5.34
C SER A 12 14.41 -15.14 4.74
N PHE A 13 14.05 -13.96 5.24
CA PHE A 13 14.79 -12.73 4.98
C PHE A 13 15.45 -12.28 6.27
N ASP A 14 16.72 -11.86 6.16
CA ASP A 14 17.51 -11.31 7.27
C ASP A 14 16.97 -9.93 7.68
N THR A 15 15.83 -9.90 8.39
CA THR A 15 15.65 -8.82 9.37
C THR A 15 16.72 -9.02 10.42
N ASN A 16 17.42 -7.96 10.85
CA ASN A 16 18.36 -8.11 11.97
C ASN A 16 17.59 -8.65 13.18
N GLU A 17 18.14 -9.64 13.89
CA GLU A 17 17.48 -10.19 15.10
C GLU A 17 17.27 -9.11 16.17
N GLU A 18 18.04 -8.01 16.11
CA GLU A 18 17.97 -6.84 16.99
C GLU A 18 16.80 -5.88 16.68
N ASP A 19 16.20 -5.93 15.48
CA ASP A 19 15.10 -5.02 15.10
C ASP A 19 13.87 -5.31 15.98
N PRO A 20 13.35 -4.33 16.73
CA PRO A 20 12.34 -4.56 17.76
C PRO A 20 10.97 -4.98 17.19
N ILE A 21 10.34 -5.94 17.88
CA ILE A 21 8.92 -6.27 17.69
C ILE A 21 8.09 -5.28 18.51
N TYR A 22 7.08 -4.70 17.87
CA TYR A 22 6.14 -3.76 18.48
C TYR A 22 4.77 -4.41 18.64
N GLU A 23 4.04 -4.04 19.70
CA GLU A 23 2.62 -4.37 19.81
C GLU A 23 1.82 -3.33 19.01
N ALA A 24 1.08 -3.76 17.99
CA ALA A 24 0.11 -2.93 17.29
C ALA A 24 -1.30 -3.22 17.81
N THR A 25 -2.15 -2.19 17.93
CA THR A 25 -3.56 -2.34 18.27
C THR A 25 -4.44 -1.95 17.08
N VAL A 26 -5.45 -2.77 16.77
CA VAL A 26 -6.40 -2.52 15.67
C VAL A 26 -7.31 -1.36 16.04
N HIS A 27 -7.02 -0.17 15.51
CA HIS A 27 -7.71 1.08 15.82
C HIS A 27 -9.01 1.25 15.00
N SER A 28 -9.05 0.81 13.75
CA SER A 28 -10.29 0.71 12.98
C SER A 28 -10.19 -0.28 11.81
N ILE A 29 -11.35 -0.82 11.42
CA ILE A 29 -11.52 -1.71 10.26
C ILE A 29 -12.65 -1.15 9.41
N LYS A 30 -12.42 -1.01 8.11
CA LYS A 30 -13.39 -0.47 7.16
C LYS A 30 -13.51 -1.43 5.97
N THR A 31 -14.69 -2.00 5.75
CA THR A 31 -14.99 -2.74 4.52
C THR A 31 -15.04 -1.78 3.35
N LEU A 32 -14.25 -2.07 2.32
CA LEU A 32 -14.08 -1.23 1.14
C LEU A 32 -14.91 -1.81 0.00
N THR A 33 -14.62 -3.06 -0.34
CA THR A 33 -15.44 -3.88 -1.24
C THR A 33 -15.71 -5.22 -0.53
N PRO A 34 -16.56 -6.11 -1.07
CA PRO A 34 -16.76 -7.43 -0.48
C PRO A 34 -15.45 -8.21 -0.26
N SER A 35 -14.42 -7.98 -1.11
CA SER A 35 -13.13 -8.65 -1.09
C SER A 35 -11.94 -7.74 -0.72
N ILE A 36 -12.17 -6.51 -0.22
CA ILE A 36 -11.10 -5.59 0.23
C ILE A 36 -11.51 -4.89 1.55
N LYS A 37 -10.60 -4.86 2.52
CA LYS A 37 -10.74 -4.17 3.81
C LYS A 37 -9.53 -3.28 4.10
N GLN A 38 -9.77 -2.13 4.70
CA GLN A 38 -8.75 -1.20 5.19
C GLN A 38 -8.67 -1.33 6.71
N PHE A 39 -7.45 -1.35 7.23
CA PHE A 39 -7.13 -1.41 8.64
C PHE A 39 -6.29 -0.20 9.00
N TYR A 40 -6.59 0.41 10.13
CA TYR A 40 -5.69 1.35 10.78
C TYR A 40 -5.20 0.75 12.09
N LEU A 41 -3.89 0.70 12.28
CA LEU A 41 -3.25 0.15 13.47
C LEU A 41 -2.48 1.24 14.21
N SER A 42 -2.66 1.34 15.53
CA SER A 42 -1.79 2.17 16.37
C SER A 42 -0.61 1.34 16.88
N ILE A 43 0.62 1.83 16.67
CA ILE A 43 1.83 1.20 17.22
C ILE A 43 1.99 1.64 18.68
N ASN A 44 2.12 0.67 19.59
CA ASN A 44 2.44 0.91 21.00
C ASN A 44 3.95 1.15 21.16
N ASP A 45 4.35 2.39 20.90
CA ASP A 45 5.74 2.84 20.97
C ASP A 45 5.84 4.15 21.78
N PRO A 46 5.92 4.07 23.11
CA PRO A 46 6.02 5.26 23.97
C PRO A 46 7.33 6.04 23.80
N LEU A 47 8.33 5.47 23.11
CA LEU A 47 9.63 6.10 22.89
C LEU A 47 9.78 6.71 21.49
N LYS A 48 8.75 6.58 20.61
CA LYS A 48 8.73 7.10 19.24
C LYS A 48 9.96 6.71 18.41
N ARG A 49 10.34 5.43 18.51
CA ARG A 49 11.42 4.77 17.76
C ARG A 49 10.94 4.08 16.49
N PHE A 50 9.66 3.73 16.38
CA PHE A 50 9.09 3.13 15.19
C PHE A 50 9.09 4.14 14.04
N HIS A 51 9.79 3.79 12.97
CA HIS A 51 9.84 4.50 11.71
C HIS A 51 9.84 3.47 10.57
N PHE A 52 9.45 3.91 9.37
CA PHE A 52 9.48 3.11 8.17
C PHE A 52 9.74 4.02 6.96
N GLU A 53 10.30 3.45 5.92
CA GLU A 53 10.47 4.11 4.62
C GLU A 53 9.30 3.76 3.69
N PRO A 54 8.89 4.68 2.80
CA PRO A 54 7.68 4.49 2.00
C PRO A 54 7.87 3.34 1.01
N GLY A 55 7.00 2.33 1.08
CA GLY A 55 7.10 1.08 0.33
C GLY A 55 7.35 -0.16 1.19
N MET A 56 7.83 0.01 2.44
CA MET A 56 8.04 -1.07 3.40
C MET A 56 6.74 -1.80 3.81
N PHE A 57 6.89 -2.95 4.47
CA PHE A 57 5.81 -3.72 5.06
C PHE A 57 5.99 -3.93 6.56
N LEU A 58 4.92 -4.40 7.20
CA LEU A 58 4.94 -4.95 8.55
C LEU A 58 4.76 -6.47 8.48
N ASP A 59 5.68 -7.23 9.04
CA ASP A 59 5.52 -8.67 9.32
C ASP A 59 4.61 -8.87 10.54
N PHE A 60 3.60 -9.73 10.39
CA PHE A 60 2.59 -10.00 11.41
C PHE A 60 2.85 -11.32 12.11
N TYR A 61 2.88 -11.27 13.44
CA TYR A 61 3.05 -12.41 14.33
C TYR A 61 1.70 -12.66 15.03
N LEU A 62 0.82 -13.38 14.34
CA LEU A 62 -0.46 -13.82 14.89
C LEU A 62 -0.25 -14.93 15.93
N SER A 63 -1.27 -15.19 16.77
CA SER A 63 -1.21 -16.28 17.75
C SER A 63 -0.97 -17.63 17.07
N PRO A 64 -0.12 -18.53 17.63
CA PRO A 64 0.05 -19.90 17.13
C PRO A 64 -1.23 -20.72 17.06
N THR A 65 -2.29 -20.32 17.78
CA THR A 65 -3.63 -20.92 17.68
C THR A 65 -4.40 -20.54 16.41
N ILE A 66 -3.95 -19.50 15.70
CA ILE A 66 -4.48 -19.03 14.42
C ILE A 66 -3.60 -19.59 13.30
N THR A 67 -2.30 -19.30 13.36
CA THR A 67 -1.31 -19.74 12.37
C THR A 67 0.10 -19.62 12.93
N SER A 68 1.02 -20.48 12.48
CA SER A 68 2.47 -20.35 12.72
C SER A 68 3.19 -19.58 11.61
N VAL A 69 2.45 -19.09 10.61
CA VAL A 69 3.00 -18.42 9.43
C VAL A 69 3.03 -16.90 9.65
N ILE A 70 4.24 -16.34 9.66
CA ILE A 70 4.48 -14.88 9.65
C ILE A 70 4.16 -14.35 8.25
N THR A 71 3.62 -13.13 8.14
CA THR A 71 3.26 -12.54 6.84
C THR A 71 3.40 -11.03 6.83
N GLY A 72 4.07 -10.51 5.81
CA GLY A 72 4.21 -9.09 5.53
C GLY A 72 2.98 -8.48 4.87
N PHE A 73 2.46 -7.38 5.44
CA PHE A 73 1.48 -6.50 4.80
C PHE A 73 2.11 -5.14 4.50
N SER A 74 2.15 -4.76 3.22
CA SER A 74 2.70 -3.46 2.80
C SER A 74 1.92 -2.29 3.36
N ILE A 75 2.65 -1.33 3.90
CA ILE A 75 2.11 -0.08 4.44
C ILE A 75 1.58 0.77 3.27
N CYS A 76 0.40 1.36 3.45
CA CYS A 76 -0.32 2.13 2.43
C CYS A 76 -0.17 3.65 2.62
N ASN A 77 0.09 4.12 3.84
CA ASN A 77 0.32 5.54 4.14
C ASN A 77 1.81 5.91 4.12
N SER A 78 2.07 7.22 4.09
CA SER A 78 3.42 7.78 4.10
C SER A 78 3.95 7.94 5.53
N PRO A 79 5.28 8.04 5.71
CA PRO A 79 5.90 8.30 7.02
C PRO A 79 5.43 9.62 7.66
N ALA A 80 5.12 10.65 6.86
CA ALA A 80 4.59 11.92 7.37
C ALA A 80 3.13 11.79 7.84
N ASN A 81 2.29 11.04 7.10
CA ASN A 81 0.94 10.72 7.54
C ASN A 81 0.94 9.91 8.86
N TYR A 82 1.82 8.91 8.99
CA TYR A 82 2.01 8.18 10.25
C TYR A 82 2.48 9.11 11.38
N SER A 83 3.48 9.96 11.14
CA SER A 83 3.99 10.91 12.14
C SER A 83 2.92 11.86 12.69
N ASN A 84 1.95 12.24 11.86
CA ASN A 84 0.83 13.11 12.23
C ASN A 84 -0.34 12.38 12.91
N THR A 85 -0.54 11.09 12.64
CA THR A 85 -1.73 10.33 13.08
C THR A 85 -1.45 9.25 14.13
N ASN A 86 -0.21 8.79 14.23
CA ASN A 86 0.21 7.58 14.94
C ASN A 86 -0.54 6.30 14.48
N LEU A 87 -1.00 6.27 13.21
CA LEU A 87 -1.72 5.15 12.62
C LEU A 87 -0.99 4.64 11.38
N ILE A 88 -0.78 3.32 11.32
CA ILE A 88 -0.34 2.61 10.12
C ILE A 88 -1.58 2.17 9.34
N GLU A 89 -1.61 2.53 8.05
CA GLU A 89 -2.69 2.15 7.14
C GLU A 89 -2.31 0.89 6.37
N LEU A 90 -3.15 -0.14 6.42
CA LEU A 90 -3.02 -1.37 5.63
C LEU A 90 -4.28 -1.59 4.82
N VAL A 91 -4.12 -2.13 3.62
CA VAL A 91 -5.26 -2.52 2.77
C VAL A 91 -5.06 -3.96 2.33
N ILE A 92 -6.04 -4.80 2.65
CA ILE A 92 -5.95 -6.25 2.57
C ILE A 92 -7.05 -6.75 1.65
N ARG A 93 -6.67 -7.55 0.66
CA ARG A 93 -7.60 -8.29 -0.21
C ARG A 93 -7.88 -9.66 0.40
N GLU A 94 -9.12 -10.11 0.31
CA GLU A 94 -9.56 -11.45 0.69
C GLU A 94 -8.75 -12.54 -0.05
N THR A 95 -8.25 -13.52 0.69
CA THR A 95 -7.62 -14.74 0.18
C THR A 95 -7.90 -15.89 1.15
N ASP A 96 -7.61 -17.12 0.70
CA ASP A 96 -7.61 -18.35 1.51
C ASP A 96 -6.27 -18.59 2.26
N TYR A 97 -5.33 -17.64 2.20
CA TYR A 97 -4.04 -17.74 2.86
C TYR A 97 -4.16 -17.40 4.36
N PRO A 98 -3.88 -18.31 5.30
CA PRO A 98 -4.36 -18.22 6.69
C PRO A 98 -4.15 -16.88 7.44
N PRO A 99 -2.98 -16.23 7.43
CA PRO A 99 -2.82 -14.95 8.12
C PRO A 99 -3.60 -13.81 7.44
N THR A 100 -3.73 -13.84 6.11
CA THR A 100 -4.54 -12.86 5.36
C THR A 100 -6.03 -13.12 5.53
N GLU A 101 -6.44 -14.39 5.52
CA GLU A 101 -7.82 -14.84 5.79
C GLU A 101 -8.25 -14.38 7.19
N TYR A 102 -7.43 -14.65 8.22
CA TYR A 102 -7.68 -14.20 9.59
C TYR A 102 -7.81 -12.69 9.70
N MET A 103 -6.83 -11.95 9.14
CA MET A 103 -6.89 -10.48 9.11
C MET A 103 -8.16 -10.00 8.42
N PHE A 104 -8.58 -10.64 7.33
CA PHE A 104 -9.76 -10.24 6.59
C PHE A 104 -11.08 -10.59 7.30
N ASN A 105 -11.24 -11.79 7.84
CA ASN A 105 -12.53 -12.30 8.32
C ASN A 105 -12.70 -12.27 9.85
N ASN A 106 -11.62 -12.45 10.61
CA ASN A 106 -11.69 -12.75 12.04
C ASN A 106 -11.10 -11.66 12.93
N CYS A 107 -10.15 -10.87 12.44
CA CYS A 107 -9.52 -9.79 13.19
C CYS A 107 -10.54 -8.76 13.69
N GLN A 108 -10.42 -8.37 14.97
CA GLN A 108 -11.38 -7.50 15.67
C GLN A 108 -10.81 -6.13 16.03
N LEU A 109 -11.71 -5.19 16.30
CA LEU A 109 -11.37 -3.88 16.85
C LEU A 109 -10.73 -4.03 18.25
N ASN A 110 -9.69 -3.25 18.52
CA ASN A 110 -8.85 -3.29 19.73
C ASN A 110 -8.05 -4.59 19.93
N GLU A 111 -8.00 -5.47 18.93
CA GLU A 111 -7.13 -6.63 18.96
C GLU A 111 -5.65 -6.20 18.94
N LYS A 112 -4.81 -6.92 19.69
CA LYS A 112 -3.37 -6.67 19.80
C LYS A 112 -2.62 -7.69 18.96
N ILE A 113 -1.78 -7.21 18.06
CA ILE A 113 -1.01 -8.02 17.12
C ILE A 113 0.46 -7.59 17.21
N ASN A 114 1.37 -8.54 17.35
CA ASN A 114 2.79 -8.25 17.31
C ASN A 114 3.23 -8.03 15.85
N VAL A 115 3.95 -6.94 15.61
CA VAL A 115 4.44 -6.55 14.28
C VAL A 115 5.92 -6.19 14.29
N LYS A 116 6.61 -6.45 13.18
CA LYS A 116 8.00 -6.01 12.94
C LYS A 116 8.06 -5.30 11.59
N HIS A 117 8.83 -4.23 11.46
CA HIS A 117 9.04 -3.61 10.14
C HIS A 117 9.94 -4.49 9.26
N GLY A 118 9.66 -4.52 7.97
CA GLY A 118 10.41 -5.32 7.00
C GLY A 118 10.34 -4.78 5.59
N GLY A 119 11.22 -5.32 4.74
CA GLY A 119 11.27 -5.01 3.32
C GLY A 119 12.34 -4.00 2.93
N GLU A 120 13.12 -4.36 1.92
CA GLU A 120 14.15 -3.51 1.29
C GLU A 120 13.60 -2.71 0.09
N PHE A 121 12.32 -2.89 -0.23
CA PHE A 121 11.65 -2.14 -1.29
C PHE A 121 11.06 -0.85 -0.73
N PHE A 122 11.81 0.24 -0.81
CA PHE A 122 11.35 1.56 -0.43
C PHE A 122 11.90 2.66 -1.34
N TYR A 123 11.18 3.78 -1.43
CA TYR A 123 11.69 4.99 -2.07
C TYR A 123 12.54 5.78 -1.09
N GLN A 124 13.82 5.96 -1.42
CA GLN A 124 14.72 6.83 -0.68
C GLN A 124 15.04 8.05 -1.53
N SER A 125 14.62 9.23 -1.08
CA SER A 125 14.76 10.47 -1.84
C SER A 125 16.23 10.79 -2.17
N SER A 126 17.15 10.58 -1.22
CA SER A 126 18.58 10.84 -1.36
C SER A 126 19.29 10.01 -2.44
N THR A 127 18.79 8.82 -2.80
CA THR A 127 19.40 7.98 -3.85
C THR A 127 18.88 8.30 -5.24
N THR A 128 17.74 8.98 -5.34
CA THR A 128 17.11 9.28 -6.65
C THR A 128 17.57 10.59 -7.29
N ASN A 129 18.28 11.48 -6.59
CA ASN A 129 18.95 12.67 -7.17
C ASN A 129 18.07 13.53 -8.12
N ASN A 130 16.75 13.59 -7.86
CA ASN A 130 15.72 14.25 -8.69
C ASN A 130 15.44 13.62 -10.07
N ASP A 131 15.90 12.38 -10.31
CA ASP A 131 15.60 11.59 -11.52
C ASP A 131 14.10 11.34 -11.70
N SER A 132 13.70 10.95 -12.92
CA SER A 132 12.32 10.57 -13.22
C SER A 132 12.00 9.18 -12.70
N ILE A 133 10.90 9.03 -11.95
CA ILE A 133 10.50 7.74 -11.37
C ILE A 133 9.40 7.08 -12.21
N LEU A 134 9.59 5.79 -12.48
CA LEU A 134 8.60 4.91 -13.08
C LEU A 134 8.05 3.96 -12.02
N LEU A 135 6.78 4.13 -11.66
CA LEU A 135 6.05 3.32 -10.69
C LEU A 135 5.06 2.41 -11.42
N ILE A 136 5.14 1.10 -11.17
CA ILE A 136 4.30 0.09 -11.82
C ILE A 136 3.72 -0.84 -10.73
N CYS A 137 2.40 -1.03 -10.72
CA CYS A 137 1.75 -1.98 -9.83
C CYS A 137 0.53 -2.69 -10.45
N ALA A 138 0.15 -3.79 -9.79
CA ALA A 138 -1.02 -4.58 -10.14
C ALA A 138 -1.81 -4.99 -8.88
N GLY A 139 -3.12 -4.76 -8.89
CA GLY A 139 -4.03 -5.14 -7.79
C GLY A 139 -3.55 -4.66 -6.42
N ILE A 140 -3.50 -5.55 -5.43
CA ILE A 140 -3.09 -5.23 -4.05
C ILE A 140 -1.60 -4.85 -3.92
N GLY A 141 -0.79 -5.16 -4.94
CA GLY A 141 0.59 -4.66 -5.05
C GLY A 141 0.69 -3.15 -5.28
N ALA A 142 -0.44 -2.42 -5.31
CA ALA A 142 -0.48 -0.97 -5.29
C ALA A 142 -0.09 -0.37 -3.93
N ASN A 143 -0.33 -1.05 -2.80
CA ASN A 143 -0.07 -0.51 -1.44
C ASN A 143 1.32 0.14 -1.28
N PRO A 144 2.46 -0.54 -1.55
CA PRO A 144 3.77 0.07 -1.34
C PRO A 144 4.02 1.23 -2.32
N ILE A 145 3.48 1.15 -3.55
CA ILE A 145 3.58 2.23 -4.54
C ILE A 145 2.75 3.46 -4.13
N VAL A 146 1.62 3.25 -3.46
CA VAL A 146 0.79 4.35 -2.91
C VAL A 146 1.44 4.99 -1.70
N SER A 147 2.13 4.22 -0.84
CA SER A 147 2.98 4.79 0.22
C SER A 147 4.09 5.67 -0.36
N ILE A 148 4.77 5.22 -1.42
CA ILE A 148 5.78 6.00 -2.18
C ILE A 148 5.18 7.28 -2.76
N LEU A 149 4.05 7.19 -3.46
CA LEU A 149 3.38 8.36 -4.05
C LEU A 149 2.96 9.39 -2.98
N ARG A 150 2.39 8.93 -1.87
CA ARG A 150 2.00 9.78 -0.73
C ARG A 150 3.20 10.51 -0.15
N HIS A 151 4.30 9.78 0.10
CA HIS A 151 5.53 10.40 0.61
C HIS A 151 6.11 11.45 -0.37
N ILE A 152 6.12 11.17 -1.68
CA ILE A 152 6.62 12.15 -2.66
C ILE A 152 5.77 13.43 -2.64
N VAL A 153 4.46 13.34 -2.40
CA VAL A 153 3.61 14.53 -2.22
C VAL A 153 3.85 15.26 -0.90
N ASP A 154 4.16 14.55 0.18
CA ASP A 154 4.58 15.20 1.43
C ASP A 154 5.91 15.97 1.24
N LEU A 155 6.82 15.48 0.39
CA LEU A 155 8.03 16.21 0.00
C LEU A 155 7.72 17.48 -0.83
N TYR A 156 6.77 17.41 -1.76
CA TYR A 156 6.28 18.60 -2.49
C TYR A 156 5.63 19.64 -1.56
N ALA A 157 4.82 19.19 -0.60
CA ALA A 157 4.11 20.08 0.32
C ALA A 157 5.00 20.72 1.40
N SER A 158 6.24 20.25 1.57
CA SER A 158 7.19 20.72 2.59
C SER A 158 8.32 21.61 2.02
N ASP A 159 8.20 22.07 0.77
CA ASP A 159 9.20 22.88 0.05
C ASP A 159 10.63 22.28 0.03
N ASN A 160 10.76 20.96 0.23
CA ASN A 160 12.03 20.24 0.23
C ASN A 160 12.51 19.90 -1.20
N ILE A 161 12.53 20.92 -2.05
CA ILE A 161 12.63 20.86 -3.53
C ILE A 161 13.91 20.18 -4.05
N GLN A 162 14.95 20.04 -3.22
CA GLN A 162 16.23 19.42 -3.62
C GLN A 162 16.19 17.89 -3.71
N ILE A 163 15.10 17.25 -3.27
CA ILE A 163 15.02 15.79 -3.10
C ILE A 163 13.72 15.18 -3.67
N ILE A 164 13.13 15.82 -4.69
CA ILE A 164 11.85 15.42 -5.31
C ILE A 164 12.03 15.11 -6.80
N PRO A 165 11.57 13.96 -7.32
CA PRO A 165 11.73 13.58 -8.72
C PRO A 165 11.14 14.59 -9.70
N HIS A 166 11.86 14.93 -10.78
CA HIS A 166 11.36 15.87 -11.80
C HIS A 166 10.10 15.39 -12.54
N ARG A 167 9.82 14.09 -12.55
CA ARG A 167 8.68 13.49 -13.25
C ARG A 167 8.31 12.16 -12.59
N ILE A 168 7.02 11.88 -12.52
CA ILE A 168 6.50 10.60 -12.03
C ILE A 168 5.59 10.01 -13.10
N VAL A 169 5.92 8.79 -13.54
CA VAL A 169 5.06 8.01 -14.43
C VAL A 169 4.50 6.84 -13.64
N PHE A 170 3.19 6.75 -13.56
CA PHE A 170 2.48 5.73 -12.80
C PHE A 170 1.65 4.83 -13.72
N PHE A 171 1.86 3.53 -13.62
CA PHE A 171 1.09 2.49 -14.28
C PHE A 171 0.38 1.63 -13.22
N TYR A 172 -0.95 1.58 -13.32
CA TYR A 172 -1.77 0.66 -12.54
C TYR A 172 -2.54 -0.29 -13.47
N THR A 173 -2.62 -1.54 -13.03
CA THR A 173 -3.35 -2.61 -13.69
C THR A 173 -4.13 -3.41 -12.65
N ALA A 174 -5.22 -4.03 -13.05
CA ALA A 174 -5.97 -4.97 -12.22
C ALA A 174 -6.71 -5.98 -13.09
N ALA A 175 -7.13 -7.08 -12.46
CA ALA A 175 -7.71 -8.23 -13.17
C ALA A 175 -9.03 -7.91 -13.89
N THR A 176 -9.86 -7.02 -13.33
CA THR A 176 -11.11 -6.60 -13.98
C THR A 176 -11.27 -5.08 -14.00
N LYS A 177 -12.15 -4.59 -14.87
CA LYS A 177 -12.59 -3.18 -14.86
C LYS A 177 -13.41 -2.82 -13.61
N LYS A 178 -13.83 -3.79 -12.79
CA LYS A 178 -14.44 -3.53 -11.47
C LYS A 178 -13.38 -3.32 -10.38
N ASP A 179 -12.16 -3.80 -10.59
CA ASP A 179 -10.97 -3.46 -9.80
C ASP A 179 -10.27 -2.16 -10.29
N LEU A 180 -10.81 -1.49 -11.33
CA LEU A 180 -10.24 -0.30 -11.99
C LEU A 180 -11.31 0.77 -12.22
N ILE A 181 -11.38 1.77 -11.34
CA ILE A 181 -12.41 2.81 -11.40
C ILE A 181 -12.27 3.70 -12.64
N ASN A 182 -13.27 3.57 -13.52
CA ASN A 182 -13.80 4.48 -14.54
C ASN A 182 -12.84 5.33 -15.43
N ASN A 183 -12.96 5.13 -16.74
CA ASN A 183 -12.25 5.92 -17.76
C ASN A 183 -12.72 7.38 -17.80
N ARG A 184 -11.94 8.31 -17.24
CA ARG A 184 -11.97 9.73 -17.61
C ARG A 184 -10.55 10.27 -17.74
N HIS A 185 -10.36 11.19 -18.69
CA HIS A 185 -9.11 11.96 -18.80
C HIS A 185 -8.92 12.82 -17.54
N ILE A 186 -7.69 12.88 -17.04
CA ILE A 186 -7.30 13.70 -15.89
C ILE A 186 -6.32 14.76 -16.40
N ASN A 187 -6.54 16.03 -16.02
CA ASN A 187 -5.67 17.14 -16.39
C ASN A 187 -4.63 17.42 -15.28
N THR A 188 -3.62 18.26 -15.57
CA THR A 188 -2.37 18.34 -14.81
C THR A 188 -2.39 19.29 -13.59
N THR A 189 -3.28 19.02 -12.65
CA THR A 189 -3.32 19.52 -11.27
C THR A 189 -4.03 18.46 -10.43
N ASP A 190 -3.51 17.87 -9.36
CA ASP A 190 -2.12 17.79 -8.89
C ASP A 190 -1.77 16.32 -8.53
N LEU A 191 -0.56 16.02 -8.05
CA LEU A 191 -0.26 14.70 -7.49
C LEU A 191 -1.19 14.34 -6.32
N GLN A 192 -1.68 15.33 -5.58
CA GLN A 192 -2.69 15.15 -4.54
C GLN A 192 -4.00 14.57 -5.09
N ASP A 193 -4.44 14.98 -6.29
CA ASP A 193 -5.60 14.37 -6.95
C ASP A 193 -5.29 12.96 -7.48
N ALA A 194 -4.03 12.68 -7.85
CA ALA A 194 -3.62 11.32 -8.21
C ALA A 194 -3.60 10.38 -7.00
N ILE A 195 -3.15 10.87 -5.84
CA ILE A 195 -3.23 10.15 -4.56
C ILE A 195 -4.68 10.02 -4.13
N GLN A 196 -5.46 11.10 -4.12
CA GLN A 196 -6.86 11.05 -3.69
C GLN A 196 -7.65 10.10 -4.59
N TRP A 197 -7.33 10.02 -5.88
CA TRP A 197 -7.89 9.02 -6.80
C TRP A 197 -7.36 7.59 -6.53
N LEU A 198 -6.09 7.40 -6.15
CA LEU A 198 -5.54 6.10 -5.75
C LEU A 198 -6.10 5.61 -4.40
N GLU A 199 -6.24 6.50 -3.43
CA GLU A 199 -7.01 6.29 -2.20
C GLU A 199 -8.45 5.93 -2.55
N ASN A 200 -9.13 6.64 -3.46
CA ASN A 200 -10.49 6.29 -3.88
C ASN A 200 -10.59 4.95 -4.67
N LEU A 201 -9.52 4.53 -5.37
CA LEU A 201 -9.38 3.20 -5.98
C LEU A 201 -9.24 2.08 -4.95
N ILE A 202 -8.41 2.34 -3.94
CA ILE A 202 -8.00 1.37 -2.92
C ILE A 202 -9.05 1.28 -1.81
N ILE A 203 -9.74 2.37 -1.51
CA ILE A 203 -10.89 2.50 -0.61
C ILE A 203 -12.10 2.03 -1.45
N PRO A 204 -13.29 2.68 -1.58
CA PRO A 204 -14.12 2.27 -2.72
C PRO A 204 -14.96 3.34 -3.40
N LYS A 205 -15.42 2.97 -4.61
CA LYS A 205 -16.83 3.18 -4.99
C LYS A 205 -17.36 2.05 -5.89
N LEU A 206 -18.66 1.82 -5.74
CA LEU A 206 -19.43 0.61 -6.10
C LEU A 206 -19.87 0.53 -7.58
N CYS A 207 -20.56 -0.58 -7.90
CA CYS A 207 -21.55 -0.72 -8.99
C CYS A 207 -22.36 0.59 -9.20
N ASP A 208 -22.74 1.00 -10.41
CA ASP A 208 -23.23 0.22 -11.56
C ASP A 208 -22.86 0.93 -12.88
N ASP A 209 -22.51 0.16 -13.92
CA ASP A 209 -23.10 0.38 -15.26
C ASP A 209 -22.99 -0.89 -16.11
N LYS A 210 -24.05 -1.19 -16.88
CA LYS A 210 -24.11 -2.31 -17.83
C LYS A 210 -23.96 -1.76 -19.25
N SER A 211 -22.74 -1.55 -19.74
CA SER A 211 -22.49 -1.58 -21.19
C SER A 211 -21.01 -1.65 -21.60
N ILE A 212 -20.82 -2.17 -22.82
CA ILE A 212 -19.64 -2.13 -23.69
C ILE A 212 -18.49 -3.09 -23.34
N ASP A 213 -18.62 -4.29 -23.91
CA ASP A 213 -17.52 -5.19 -24.27
C ASP A 213 -16.57 -4.56 -25.30
N SER A 214 -15.26 -4.85 -25.19
CA SER A 214 -14.42 -5.33 -26.31
C SER A 214 -12.93 -5.52 -25.94
N HIS A 215 -12.63 -6.30 -24.89
CA HIS A 215 -11.48 -7.23 -24.72
C HIS A 215 -11.22 -7.52 -23.22
N PRO A 216 -10.91 -8.76 -22.80
CA PRO A 216 -11.34 -9.22 -21.48
C PRO A 216 -10.32 -9.09 -20.34
N TYR A 217 -9.03 -8.90 -20.63
CA TYR A 217 -7.95 -9.22 -19.66
C TYR A 217 -7.04 -8.08 -19.22
N TYR A 218 -7.12 -6.90 -19.85
CA TYR A 218 -6.26 -5.77 -19.52
C TYR A 218 -6.98 -4.45 -19.66
N ALA A 219 -7.24 -3.80 -18.53
CA ALA A 219 -7.41 -2.35 -18.49
C ALA A 219 -6.11 -1.74 -17.96
N ARG A 220 -5.36 -1.09 -18.87
CA ARG A 220 -4.09 -0.42 -18.60
C ARG A 220 -4.38 1.05 -18.31
N LEU A 221 -4.26 1.49 -17.06
CA LEU A 221 -4.21 2.92 -16.81
C LEU A 221 -2.76 3.40 -16.80
N THR A 222 -2.44 4.29 -17.72
CA THR A 222 -1.15 4.96 -17.84
C THR A 222 -1.36 6.42 -17.49
N LYS A 223 -0.79 6.90 -16.38
CA LYS A 223 -0.77 8.33 -16.05
C LYS A 223 0.68 8.80 -15.97
N THR A 224 1.11 9.56 -16.97
CA THR A 224 2.29 10.41 -16.84
C THR A 224 1.88 11.67 -16.09
N VAL A 225 2.60 12.01 -15.03
CA VAL A 225 2.55 13.34 -14.43
C VAL A 225 3.88 14.02 -14.75
N ASP A 226 3.87 14.88 -15.75
CA ASP A 226 4.98 15.77 -16.08
C ASP A 226 4.92 16.98 -15.14
N ILE A 227 5.78 16.97 -14.11
CA ILE A 227 5.80 17.99 -13.06
C ILE A 227 6.73 19.11 -13.50
N GLN A 228 6.33 19.83 -14.55
CA GLN A 228 7.07 21.00 -14.98
C GLN A 228 6.74 22.20 -14.08
N LYS A 229 7.80 22.85 -13.57
CA LYS A 229 7.67 24.13 -12.87
C LYS A 229 6.94 25.13 -13.77
N GLN A 230 5.86 25.73 -13.28
CA GLN A 230 5.45 27.04 -13.78
C GLN A 230 6.60 28.01 -13.46
N GLN A 231 7.08 28.71 -14.49
CA GLN A 231 8.15 29.71 -14.41
C GLN A 231 7.60 31.06 -13.92
#